data_AF-A0A9W6TDA7-F1
#
_entry.id   AF-A0A9W6TDA7-F1
#
_cell.length_a   1.000
_cell.length_b   1.000
_cell.length_c   1.000
_cell.angle_alpha   90.00
_cell.angle_beta   90.00
_cell.angle_gamma   90.00
#
_symmetry.space_group_name_H-M   'P 1'
#
loop_
_entity.id
_entity.type
_entity.pdbx_description
1 polymer ?
#
loop_
_entity_poly.entity_id
_entity_poly.type
_entity_poly.pdbx_seq_one_letter_code
_entity_poly.pdbx_strand_id
1 'polypeptide(L)'
;MNRRALARKAAGAKAAAPRAPSAEHAGVENVTRKLELQLQAGDFYGALQMYKTLFMRFLKGDEPSAEQQEKAAALALEATLKLIEHDQNTAATEMANLMVSVFADFHHAVDEPHKQRIRQIDAAFRPKPQFSADLAVFLKNAVKWSAAEGARKRGDPELQLLLARAYRTAGDFTRAMKHFLHAENPQELADTLFQWSTQGYPSESDLYLARAVLQ
;
A
#
# COMPACT_ATOMS: atom_id res chain seq x y z
N MET A 1 -16.55 -13.50 2.15
CA MET A 1 -16.20 -14.69 1.34
C MET A 1 -14.75 -14.56 0.90
N ASN A 2 -13.88 -15.39 1.46
CA ASN A 2 -12.43 -15.20 1.42
C ASN A 2 -11.82 -15.68 0.09
N ARG A 3 -11.02 -14.83 -0.58
CA ARG A 3 -10.32 -15.14 -1.85
C ARG A 3 -9.37 -16.33 -1.74
N ARG A 4 -8.97 -16.71 -0.51
CA ARG A 4 -8.19 -17.92 -0.18
C ARG A 4 -8.94 -19.24 -0.47
N ALA A 5 -10.28 -19.24 -0.49
CA ALA A 5 -11.07 -20.46 -0.73
C ALA A 5 -11.07 -20.92 -2.19
N LEU A 6 -10.94 -19.99 -3.14
CA LEU A 6 -10.89 -20.31 -4.57
C LEU A 6 -9.54 -20.92 -4.99
N ALA A 7 -8.44 -20.52 -4.33
CA ALA A 7 -7.12 -21.08 -4.58
C ALA A 7 -6.94 -22.51 -4.02
N ARG A 8 -7.64 -22.85 -2.92
CA ARG A 8 -7.58 -24.19 -2.30
C ARG A 8 -8.24 -25.29 -3.13
N LYS A 9 -9.14 -24.97 -4.08
CA LYS A 9 -9.83 -26.00 -4.90
C LYS A 9 -9.03 -26.47 -6.12
N ALA A 10 -7.89 -25.82 -6.43
CA ALA A 10 -7.03 -26.17 -7.57
C ALA A 10 -5.79 -27.00 -7.20
N ALA A 11 -5.40 -27.06 -5.92
CA ALA A 11 -4.20 -27.76 -5.47
C ALA A 11 -4.56 -28.91 -4.53
N GLY A 12 -4.62 -30.12 -5.08
CA GLY A 12 -4.84 -31.35 -4.32
C GLY A 12 -3.82 -31.55 -3.19
N ALA A 13 -4.33 -31.91 -2.02
CA ALA A 13 -3.56 -32.14 -0.81
C ALA A 13 -2.67 -33.40 -0.93
N LYS A 14 -1.39 -33.26 -0.59
CA LYS A 14 -0.57 -34.33 -0.03
C LYS A 14 0.30 -33.77 1.09
N ALA A 15 0.19 -34.38 2.27
CA ALA A 15 0.90 -34.04 3.50
C ALA A 15 2.42 -34.21 3.35
N ALA A 16 3.21 -33.35 3.99
CA ALA A 16 4.67 -33.46 4.04
C ALA A 16 5.21 -33.20 5.46
N ALA A 17 6.13 -34.07 5.87
CA ALA A 17 6.82 -34.18 7.16
C ALA A 17 7.78 -32.99 7.45
N PRO A 18 8.27 -32.82 8.69
CA PRO A 18 8.99 -31.60 9.09
C PRO A 18 10.39 -31.55 8.46
N ARG A 19 10.77 -30.40 7.89
CA ARG A 19 12.06 -30.16 7.24
C ARG A 19 13.00 -29.35 8.14
N ALA A 20 14.27 -29.76 8.16
CA ALA A 20 15.34 -29.13 8.92
C ALA A 20 15.62 -27.68 8.49
N PRO A 21 15.99 -26.78 9.43
CA PRO A 21 16.05 -25.33 9.21
C PRO A 21 17.23 -24.83 8.34
N SER A 22 18.21 -25.67 7.99
CA SER A 22 19.47 -25.23 7.36
C SER A 22 19.43 -25.08 5.83
N ALA A 23 18.55 -25.81 5.12
CA ALA A 23 18.48 -25.74 3.66
C ALA A 23 17.67 -24.52 3.15
N GLU A 24 16.78 -23.98 3.98
CA GLU A 24 15.91 -22.88 3.56
C GLU A 24 16.64 -21.55 3.44
N HIS A 25 17.57 -21.24 4.36
CA HIS A 25 18.37 -20.02 4.36
C HIS A 25 19.27 -19.89 3.13
N ALA A 26 19.99 -20.95 2.75
CA ALA A 26 20.81 -20.98 1.53
C ALA A 26 19.99 -20.77 0.25
N GLY A 27 18.73 -21.22 0.25
CA GLY A 27 17.80 -21.01 -0.86
C GLY A 27 17.27 -19.57 -0.97
N VAL A 28 17.26 -18.79 0.12
CA VAL A 28 16.82 -17.37 0.09
C VAL A 28 17.95 -16.49 -0.42
N GLU A 29 19.18 -16.67 0.08
CA GLU A 29 20.35 -15.89 -0.36
C GLU A 29 20.62 -16.01 -1.86
N ASN A 30 20.45 -17.22 -2.43
CA ASN A 30 20.61 -17.43 -3.87
C ASN A 30 19.54 -16.71 -4.71
N VAL A 31 18.34 -16.52 -4.16
CA VAL A 31 17.25 -15.80 -4.85
C VAL A 31 17.48 -14.29 -4.74
N THR A 32 17.95 -13.78 -3.59
CA THR A 32 18.33 -12.38 -3.41
C THR A 32 19.42 -11.95 -4.40
N ARG A 33 20.49 -12.75 -4.55
CA ARG A 33 21.57 -12.46 -5.52
C ARG A 33 21.07 -12.44 -6.96
N LYS A 34 20.19 -13.39 -7.34
CA LYS A 34 19.59 -13.42 -8.67
C LYS A 34 18.67 -12.23 -8.93
N LEU A 35 17.98 -11.76 -7.89
CA LEU A 35 17.09 -10.61 -7.98
C LEU A 35 17.87 -9.31 -8.24
N GLU A 36 19.02 -9.11 -7.58
CA GLU A 36 19.91 -7.99 -7.87
C GLU A 36 20.40 -8.00 -9.32
N LEU A 37 20.75 -9.18 -9.86
CA LEU A 37 21.14 -9.33 -11.25
C LEU A 37 20.00 -9.00 -12.22
N GLN A 38 18.75 -9.36 -11.91
CA GLN A 38 17.60 -9.00 -12.75
C GLN A 38 17.29 -7.51 -12.74
N LEU A 39 17.40 -6.86 -11.58
CA LEU A 39 17.27 -5.40 -11.48
C LEU A 39 18.36 -4.69 -12.29
N GLN A 40 19.61 -5.17 -12.23
CA GLN A 40 20.72 -4.66 -13.05
C GLN A 40 20.51 -4.91 -14.55
N ALA A 41 19.92 -6.05 -14.92
CA ALA A 41 19.61 -6.39 -16.30
C ALA A 41 18.36 -5.66 -16.86
N GLY A 42 17.63 -4.92 -16.03
CA GLY A 42 16.40 -4.23 -16.41
C GLY A 42 15.19 -5.15 -16.59
N ASP A 43 15.28 -6.43 -16.18
CA ASP A 43 14.14 -7.36 -16.17
C ASP A 43 13.29 -7.15 -14.91
N PHE A 44 12.57 -6.02 -14.88
CA PHE A 44 11.72 -5.65 -13.76
C PHE A 44 10.51 -6.55 -13.58
N TYR A 45 10.02 -7.16 -14.67
CA TYR A 45 8.95 -8.14 -14.59
C TYR A 45 9.43 -9.41 -13.89
N GLY A 46 10.58 -9.96 -14.29
CA GLY A 46 11.22 -11.08 -13.61
C GLY A 46 11.48 -10.78 -12.13
N ALA A 47 12.03 -9.60 -11.84
CA ALA A 47 12.30 -9.17 -10.47
C ALA A 47 11.01 -9.11 -9.63
N LEU A 48 9.91 -8.57 -10.16
CA LEU A 48 8.61 -8.53 -9.49
C LEU A 48 8.09 -9.95 -9.17
N GLN A 49 8.17 -10.88 -10.12
CA GLN A 49 7.73 -12.26 -9.88
C GLN A 49 8.59 -12.95 -8.83
N MET A 50 9.89 -12.68 -8.81
CA MET A 50 10.80 -13.19 -7.79
C MET A 50 10.51 -12.61 -6.40
N TYR A 51 10.27 -11.30 -6.30
CA TYR A 51 9.84 -10.66 -5.05
C TYR A 51 8.56 -11.29 -4.51
N LYS A 52 7.54 -11.47 -5.36
CA LYS A 52 6.28 -12.12 -4.98
C LYS A 52 6.48 -13.56 -4.52
N THR A 53 7.34 -14.30 -5.19
CA THR A 53 7.64 -15.69 -4.82
C THR A 53 8.31 -15.76 -3.45
N LEU A 54 9.28 -14.88 -3.18
CA LEU A 54 9.94 -14.78 -1.87
C LEU A 54 8.95 -14.36 -0.77
N PHE A 55 8.11 -13.37 -1.05
CA PHE A 55 7.08 -12.90 -0.14
C PHE A 55 6.14 -14.03 0.29
N MET A 56 5.61 -14.79 -0.67
CA MET A 56 4.74 -15.93 -0.40
C MET A 56 5.46 -17.06 0.36
N ARG A 57 6.76 -17.23 0.10
CA ARG A 57 7.58 -18.21 0.82
C ARG A 57 7.79 -17.82 2.29
N PHE A 58 7.96 -16.53 2.60
CA PHE A 58 8.06 -16.08 3.99
C PHE A 58 6.76 -16.29 4.76
N LEU A 59 5.60 -16.12 4.10
CA LEU A 59 4.29 -16.39 4.67
C LEU A 59 3.84 -17.86 4.57
N LYS A 60 4.78 -18.79 4.33
CA LYS A 60 4.45 -20.21 4.22
C LYS A 60 4.15 -20.82 5.59
N GLY A 61 3.01 -21.48 5.69
CA GLY A 61 2.49 -22.11 6.92
C GLY A 61 1.01 -21.77 7.11
N ASP A 62 0.29 -22.52 7.94
CA ASP A 62 -1.11 -22.20 8.25
C ASP A 62 -1.21 -20.95 9.15
N GLU A 63 -0.24 -20.74 10.04
CA GLU A 63 -0.08 -19.55 10.88
C GLU A 63 1.39 -19.09 10.86
N PRO A 64 1.76 -18.14 9.99
CA PRO A 64 3.10 -17.55 9.97
C PRO A 64 3.38 -16.82 11.28
N SER A 65 4.58 -16.99 11.84
CA SER A 65 4.99 -16.28 13.06
C SER A 65 5.09 -14.76 12.82
N ALA A 66 5.05 -13.97 13.90
CA ALA A 66 5.24 -12.51 13.82
C ALA A 66 6.55 -12.13 13.10
N GLU A 67 7.63 -12.89 13.31
CA GLU A 67 8.90 -12.67 12.61
C GLU A 67 8.80 -12.92 11.10
N GLN A 68 8.02 -13.93 10.69
CA GLN A 68 7.80 -14.24 9.27
C GLN A 68 6.95 -13.16 8.59
N GLN A 69 5.90 -12.69 9.28
CA GLN A 69 5.05 -11.59 8.83
C GLN A 69 5.88 -10.31 8.67
N GLU A 70 6.72 -10.01 9.65
CA GLU A 70 7.62 -8.85 9.63
C GLU A 70 8.65 -8.94 8.49
N LYS A 71 9.28 -10.10 8.28
CA LYS A 71 10.18 -10.33 7.14
C LYS A 71 9.48 -10.14 5.79
N ALA A 72 8.24 -10.61 5.66
CA ALA A 72 7.45 -10.44 4.45
C ALA A 72 7.09 -8.96 4.20
N ALA A 73 6.67 -8.24 5.24
CA ALA A 73 6.35 -6.82 5.15
C ALA A 73 7.60 -5.97 4.83
N ALA A 74 8.74 -6.25 5.48
CA ALA A 74 10.01 -5.59 5.22
C ALA A 74 10.50 -5.82 3.79
N LEU A 75 10.43 -7.07 3.29
CA LEU A 75 10.75 -7.40 1.90
C LEU A 75 9.85 -6.63 0.92
N ALA A 76 8.54 -6.57 1.19
CA ALA A 76 7.59 -5.88 0.32
C ALA A 76 7.84 -4.37 0.28
N LEU A 77 8.18 -3.76 1.43
CA LEU A 77 8.58 -2.36 1.50
C LEU A 77 9.86 -2.10 0.69
N GLU A 78 10.91 -2.88 0.92
CA GLU A 78 12.19 -2.74 0.21
C GLU A 78 11.99 -2.87 -1.31
N ALA A 79 11.24 -3.88 -1.74
CA ALA A 79 10.90 -4.10 -3.15
C ALA A 79 10.15 -2.91 -3.74
N THR A 80 9.18 -2.37 -2.99
CA THR A 80 8.41 -1.20 -3.41
C THR A 80 9.33 0.00 -3.66
N LEU A 81 10.20 0.33 -2.70
CA LEU A 81 11.11 1.48 -2.81
C LEU A 81 12.08 1.31 -3.99
N LYS A 82 12.70 0.14 -4.14
CA LYS A 82 13.58 -0.17 -5.28
C LYS A 82 12.85 -0.05 -6.62
N LEU A 83 11.62 -0.55 -6.72
CA LEU A 83 10.84 -0.45 -7.95
C LEU A 83 10.46 1.01 -8.28
N ILE A 84 10.18 1.84 -7.27
CA ILE A 84 9.97 3.29 -7.46
C ILE A 84 11.24 3.95 -7.99
N GLU A 85 12.42 3.63 -7.44
CA GLU A 85 13.72 4.15 -7.90
C GLU A 85 13.97 3.87 -9.38
N HIS A 86 13.50 2.72 -9.89
CA HIS A 86 13.61 2.31 -11.29
C HIS A 86 12.40 2.69 -12.18
N ASP A 87 11.54 3.62 -11.72
CA ASP A 87 10.34 4.07 -12.44
C ASP A 87 9.29 2.97 -12.72
N GLN A 88 9.37 1.84 -12.02
CA GLN A 88 8.44 0.72 -12.12
C GLN A 88 7.24 0.90 -11.16
N ASN A 89 6.54 2.02 -11.31
CA ASN A 89 5.53 2.49 -10.36
C ASN A 89 4.33 1.54 -10.19
N THR A 90 3.84 0.92 -11.27
CA THR A 90 2.76 -0.08 -11.18
C THR A 90 3.21 -1.32 -10.41
N ALA A 91 4.41 -1.83 -10.70
CA ALA A 91 5.00 -2.96 -9.99
C ALA A 91 5.25 -2.64 -8.50
N ALA A 92 5.70 -1.41 -8.22
CA ALA A 92 5.86 -0.91 -6.86
C ALA A 92 4.53 -0.90 -6.10
N THR A 93 3.47 -0.37 -6.71
CA THR A 93 2.12 -0.36 -6.12
C THR A 93 1.60 -1.77 -5.84
N GLU A 94 1.91 -2.76 -6.67
CA GLU A 94 1.58 -4.16 -6.40
C GLU A 94 2.29 -4.68 -5.14
N MET A 95 3.60 -4.42 -5.00
CA MET A 95 4.35 -4.81 -3.79
C MET A 95 3.87 -4.07 -2.54
N ALA A 96 3.56 -2.78 -2.65
CA ALA A 96 3.02 -1.96 -1.56
C ALA A 96 1.67 -2.51 -1.05
N ASN A 97 0.82 -2.97 -1.98
CA ASN A 97 -0.44 -3.62 -1.63
C ASN A 97 -0.24 -4.98 -0.96
N LEU A 98 0.78 -5.75 -1.36
CA LEU A 98 1.14 -6.98 -0.65
C LEU A 98 1.57 -6.70 0.79
N MET A 99 2.35 -5.65 1.03
CA MET A 99 2.70 -5.21 2.38
C MET A 99 1.45 -4.94 3.24
N VAL A 100 0.51 -4.13 2.74
CA VAL A 100 -0.75 -3.82 3.46
C VAL A 100 -1.62 -5.06 3.64
N SER A 101 -1.57 -6.02 2.70
CA SER A 101 -2.28 -7.28 2.86
C SER A 101 -1.77 -8.12 4.03
N VAL A 102 -0.48 -8.05 4.37
CA VAL A 102 0.05 -8.66 5.61
C VAL A 102 -0.62 -8.02 6.81
N PHE A 103 -0.68 -6.69 6.86
CA PHE A 103 -1.26 -5.98 8.00
C PHE A 103 -2.74 -6.33 8.20
N ALA A 104 -3.50 -6.44 7.10
CA ALA A 104 -4.90 -6.81 7.12
C ALA A 104 -5.15 -8.29 7.44
N ASP A 105 -4.40 -9.21 6.81
CA ASP A 105 -4.65 -10.65 6.94
C ASP A 105 -4.23 -11.19 8.32
N PHE A 106 -3.29 -10.52 9.00
CA PHE A 106 -2.79 -10.91 10.32
C PHE A 106 -3.16 -9.93 11.44
N HIS A 107 -4.12 -9.04 11.20
CA HIS A 107 -4.69 -8.12 12.20
C HIS A 107 -3.63 -7.28 12.94
N HIS A 108 -2.67 -6.74 12.19
CA HIS A 108 -1.68 -5.83 12.76
C HIS A 108 -2.35 -4.53 13.22
N ALA A 109 -1.95 -4.06 14.41
CA ALA A 109 -2.44 -2.81 14.97
C ALA A 109 -2.03 -1.60 14.11
N VAL A 110 -2.90 -0.58 14.10
CA VAL A 110 -2.63 0.70 13.44
C VAL A 110 -1.74 1.54 14.34
N ASP A 111 -0.45 1.21 14.37
CA ASP A 111 0.56 1.86 15.20
C ASP A 111 1.59 2.65 14.36
N GLU A 112 2.49 3.33 15.07
CA GLU A 112 3.50 4.19 14.44
C GLU A 112 4.46 3.44 13.52
N PRO A 113 5.00 2.25 13.87
CA PRO A 113 5.80 1.43 12.96
C PRO A 113 5.11 1.12 11.63
N HIS A 114 3.85 0.68 11.64
CA HIS A 114 3.14 0.34 10.41
C HIS A 114 2.82 1.59 9.57
N LYS A 115 2.42 2.69 10.22
CA LYS A 115 2.19 3.98 9.54
C LYS A 115 3.48 4.55 8.94
N GLN A 116 4.62 4.40 9.61
CA GLN A 116 5.92 4.85 9.10
C GLN A 116 6.26 4.19 7.75
N ARG A 117 5.95 2.90 7.57
CA ARG A 117 6.18 2.20 6.29
C ARG A 117 5.33 2.76 5.16
N ILE A 118 4.06 3.09 5.45
CA ILE A 118 3.17 3.72 4.48
C ILE A 118 3.68 5.12 4.11
N ARG A 119 4.15 5.89 5.10
CA ARG A 119 4.78 7.21 4.87
C ARG A 119 6.04 7.15 4.01
N GLN A 120 6.86 6.12 4.17
CA GLN A 120 8.06 5.94 3.33
C GLN A 120 7.68 5.77 1.86
N ILE A 121 6.65 4.98 1.59
CA ILE A 121 6.14 4.78 0.22
C ILE A 121 5.53 6.07 -0.32
N ASP A 122 4.69 6.77 0.46
CA ASP A 122 4.14 8.08 0.07
C ASP A 122 5.24 9.09 -0.28
N ALA A 123 6.27 9.19 0.56
CA ALA A 123 7.39 10.09 0.34
C ALA A 123 8.17 9.75 -0.94
N ALA A 124 8.31 8.46 -1.28
CA ALA A 124 8.98 8.01 -2.49
C ALA A 124 8.18 8.37 -3.77
N PHE A 125 6.85 8.43 -3.70
CA PHE A 125 5.99 8.86 -4.81
C PHE A 125 5.84 10.38 -4.93
N ARG A 126 6.14 11.15 -3.88
CA ARG A 126 6.02 12.62 -3.87
C ARG A 126 6.70 13.33 -5.07
N PRO A 127 7.94 12.99 -5.48
CA PRO A 127 8.55 13.62 -6.66
C PRO A 127 7.96 13.16 -8.00
N LYS A 128 6.97 12.24 -8.01
CA LYS A 128 6.38 11.63 -9.21
C LYS A 128 4.85 11.83 -9.27
N PRO A 129 4.35 13.08 -9.37
CA PRO A 129 2.92 13.39 -9.30
C PRO A 129 2.07 12.68 -10.36
N GLN A 130 2.65 12.29 -11.51
CA GLN A 130 1.97 11.54 -12.56
C GLN A 130 1.50 10.15 -12.12
N PHE A 131 2.07 9.57 -11.06
CA PHE A 131 1.68 8.27 -10.49
C PHE A 131 0.82 8.41 -9.21
N SER A 132 0.30 9.61 -8.94
CA SER A 132 -0.56 9.87 -7.78
C SER A 132 -1.85 9.03 -7.79
N ALA A 133 -2.36 8.67 -8.97
CA ALA A 133 -3.49 7.74 -9.11
C ALA A 133 -3.14 6.32 -8.63
N ASP A 134 -1.95 5.80 -9.00
CA ASP A 134 -1.46 4.50 -8.54
C ASP A 134 -1.23 4.52 -7.02
N LEU A 135 -0.61 5.58 -6.50
CA LEU A 135 -0.44 5.80 -5.06
C LEU A 135 -1.79 5.79 -4.33
N ALA A 136 -2.82 6.44 -4.89
CA ALA A 136 -4.16 6.46 -4.30
C ALA A 136 -4.79 5.05 -4.21
N VAL A 137 -4.50 4.14 -5.15
CA VAL A 137 -4.97 2.74 -5.09
C VAL A 137 -4.38 2.03 -3.87
N PHE A 138 -3.08 2.18 -3.64
CA PHE A 138 -2.40 1.65 -2.46
C PHE A 138 -2.93 2.27 -1.16
N LEU A 139 -2.96 3.60 -1.07
CA LEU A 139 -3.39 4.33 0.13
C LEU A 139 -4.86 4.03 0.47
N LYS A 140 -5.72 3.78 -0.52
CA LYS A 140 -7.10 3.31 -0.30
C LYS A 140 -7.15 1.98 0.44
N ASN A 141 -6.24 1.06 0.15
CA ASN A 141 -6.16 -0.21 0.88
C ASN A 141 -5.58 -0.01 2.28
N ALA A 142 -4.62 0.90 2.46
CA ALA A 142 -4.12 1.29 3.78
C ALA A 142 -5.23 1.90 4.66
N VAL A 143 -6.04 2.81 4.12
CA VAL A 143 -7.21 3.38 4.83
C VAL A 143 -8.21 2.28 5.21
N LYS A 144 -8.50 1.33 4.31
CA LYS A 144 -9.39 0.20 4.63
C LYS A 144 -8.86 -0.68 5.76
N TRP A 145 -7.57 -1.02 5.73
CA TRP A 145 -6.92 -1.74 6.83
C TRP A 145 -7.07 -0.97 8.14
N SER A 146 -6.74 0.33 8.14
CA SER A 146 -6.83 1.14 9.35
C SER A 146 -8.26 1.33 9.87
N ALA A 147 -9.26 1.26 9.01
CA ALA A 147 -10.67 1.31 9.40
C ALA A 147 -11.14 -0.01 10.05
N ALA A 148 -10.52 -1.13 9.67
CA ALA A 148 -10.83 -2.45 10.21
C ALA A 148 -10.11 -2.71 11.54
N GLU A 149 -8.82 -2.39 11.60
CA GLU A 149 -7.95 -2.72 12.74
C GLU A 149 -7.71 -1.54 13.71
N GLY A 150 -8.16 -0.34 13.35
CA GLY A 150 -7.96 0.89 14.13
C GLY A 150 -9.20 1.34 14.91
N ALA A 151 -9.03 2.40 15.71
CA ALA A 151 -10.10 2.93 16.57
C ALA A 151 -11.19 3.72 15.80
N ARG A 152 -10.88 4.20 14.59
CA ARG A 152 -11.75 5.07 13.80
C ARG A 152 -12.46 4.27 12.70
N LYS A 153 -13.80 4.27 12.69
CA LYS A 153 -14.62 3.56 11.68
C LYS A 153 -14.36 3.97 10.22
N ARG A 154 -13.84 5.18 10.01
CA ARG A 154 -13.50 5.70 8.69
C ARG A 154 -12.01 5.55 8.36
N GLY A 155 -11.21 4.93 9.21
CA GLY A 155 -9.76 4.82 9.05
C GLY A 155 -9.00 5.91 9.78
N ASP A 156 -7.70 5.73 9.86
CA ASP A 156 -6.78 6.62 10.56
C ASP A 156 -6.71 8.01 9.88
N PRO A 157 -6.75 9.13 10.64
CA PRO A 157 -6.74 10.48 10.07
C PRO A 157 -5.51 10.80 9.22
N GLU A 158 -4.33 10.30 9.60
CA GLU A 158 -3.10 10.52 8.84
C GLU A 158 -3.17 9.80 7.49
N LEU A 159 -3.60 8.54 7.48
CA LEU A 159 -3.76 7.78 6.23
C LEU A 159 -4.85 8.37 5.33
N GLN A 160 -5.92 8.90 5.92
CA GLN A 160 -6.94 9.65 5.20
C GLN A 160 -6.35 10.91 4.54
N LEU A 161 -5.50 11.64 5.25
CA LEU A 161 -4.81 12.82 4.74
C LEU A 161 -3.92 12.48 3.54
N LEU A 162 -3.11 11.41 3.65
CA LEU A 162 -2.25 10.96 2.54
C LEU A 162 -3.09 10.59 1.30
N LEU A 163 -4.18 9.85 1.49
CA LEU A 163 -5.06 9.47 0.38
C LEU A 163 -5.74 10.69 -0.25
N ALA A 164 -6.17 11.65 0.56
CA ALA A 164 -6.76 12.90 0.07
C ALA A 164 -5.78 13.70 -0.80
N ARG A 165 -4.51 13.81 -0.36
CA ARG A 165 -3.42 14.44 -1.11
C ARG A 165 -3.13 13.73 -2.43
N ALA A 166 -3.14 12.40 -2.44
CA ALA A 166 -2.94 11.63 -3.66
C ALA A 166 -4.06 11.89 -4.68
N TYR A 167 -5.33 11.88 -4.25
CA TYR A 167 -6.45 12.23 -5.14
C TYR A 167 -6.41 13.68 -5.63
N ARG A 168 -6.08 14.63 -4.75
CA ARG A 168 -5.90 16.04 -5.12
C ARG A 168 -4.83 16.19 -6.20
N THR A 169 -3.69 15.52 -6.04
CA THR A 169 -2.58 15.56 -7.01
C THR A 169 -2.98 14.93 -8.33
N ALA A 170 -3.82 13.88 -8.30
CA ALA A 170 -4.40 13.26 -9.50
C ALA A 170 -5.51 14.10 -10.15
N GLY A 171 -5.91 15.24 -9.57
CA GLY A 171 -7.02 16.08 -10.04
C GLY A 171 -8.42 15.56 -9.67
N ASP A 172 -8.52 14.48 -8.90
CA ASP A 172 -9.79 13.91 -8.43
C ASP A 172 -10.24 14.60 -7.13
N PHE A 173 -10.60 15.88 -7.23
CA PHE A 173 -11.05 16.68 -6.08
C PHE A 173 -12.30 16.09 -5.41
N THR A 174 -13.20 15.48 -6.20
CA THR A 174 -14.42 14.86 -5.65
C THR A 174 -14.11 13.77 -4.65
N ARG A 175 -13.12 12.90 -4.93
CA ARG A 175 -12.68 11.89 -3.97
C ARG A 175 -11.81 12.50 -2.88
N ALA A 176 -10.92 13.44 -3.21
CA ALA A 176 -10.05 14.10 -2.24
C ALA A 176 -10.86 14.69 -1.07
N MET A 177 -11.95 15.42 -1.37
CA MET A 177 -12.80 16.06 -0.36
C MET A 177 -13.39 15.08 0.65
N LYS A 178 -13.87 13.92 0.19
CA LYS A 178 -14.44 12.87 1.06
C LYS A 178 -13.42 12.35 2.07
N HIS A 179 -12.14 12.32 1.68
CA HIS A 179 -11.06 11.85 2.54
C HIS A 179 -10.54 12.96 3.47
N PHE A 180 -10.47 14.22 3.00
CA PHE A 180 -10.11 15.35 3.84
C PHE A 180 -11.06 15.56 5.04
N LEU A 181 -12.36 15.28 4.89
CA LEU A 181 -13.32 15.33 6.01
C LEU A 181 -12.99 14.40 7.17
N HIS A 182 -12.20 13.35 6.91
CA HIS A 182 -11.79 12.37 7.91
C HIS A 182 -10.31 12.51 8.29
N ALA A 183 -9.61 13.50 7.73
CA ALA A 183 -8.17 13.68 7.88
C ALA A 183 -7.77 14.58 9.06
N GLU A 184 -8.75 15.16 9.78
CA GLU A 184 -8.55 16.08 10.91
C GLU A 184 -7.62 17.28 10.59
N ASN A 185 -7.56 17.68 9.31
CA ASN A 185 -6.74 18.80 8.82
C ASN A 185 -7.60 19.82 8.05
N PRO A 186 -8.34 20.69 8.77
CA PRO A 186 -9.28 21.63 8.15
C PRO A 186 -8.60 22.71 7.29
N GLN A 187 -7.34 23.06 7.59
CA GLN A 187 -6.60 24.05 6.81
C GLN A 187 -6.31 23.54 5.39
N GLU A 188 -5.78 22.33 5.26
CA GLU A 188 -5.47 21.76 3.95
C GLU A 188 -6.75 21.41 3.15
N LEU A 189 -7.83 21.06 3.85
CA LEU A 189 -9.16 20.94 3.26
C LEU A 189 -9.61 22.28 2.63
N ALA A 190 -9.48 23.39 3.35
CA ALA A 190 -9.84 24.72 2.86
C ALA A 190 -8.97 25.14 1.66
N ASP A 191 -7.66 24.92 1.73
CA ASP A 191 -6.73 25.21 0.62
C ASP A 191 -7.07 24.40 -0.62
N THR A 192 -7.40 23.11 -0.45
CA THR A 192 -7.81 22.24 -1.55
C THR A 192 -9.14 22.68 -2.16
N LEU A 193 -10.10 23.08 -1.32
CA LEU A 193 -11.40 23.57 -1.77
C LEU A 193 -11.25 24.88 -2.55
N PHE A 194 -10.41 25.80 -2.09
CA PHE A 194 -10.08 27.03 -2.81
C PHE A 194 -9.40 26.74 -4.14
N GLN A 195 -8.42 25.83 -4.17
CA GLN A 195 -7.83 25.39 -5.44
C GLN A 195 -8.89 24.83 -6.39
N TRP A 196 -9.86 24.06 -5.90
CA TRP A 196 -10.92 23.51 -6.73
C TRP A 196 -11.88 24.59 -7.24
N SER A 197 -12.22 25.58 -6.42
CA SER A 197 -13.14 26.66 -6.82
C SER A 197 -12.58 27.54 -7.94
N THR A 198 -11.26 27.72 -8.01
CA THR A 198 -10.62 28.45 -9.12
C THR A 198 -10.74 27.77 -10.49
N GLN A 199 -11.11 26.48 -10.52
CA GLN A 199 -11.38 25.71 -11.73
C GLN A 199 -12.88 25.66 -12.08
N GLY A 200 -13.75 26.09 -11.17
CA GLY A 200 -15.20 26.13 -11.35
C GLY A 200 -15.68 27.45 -11.94
N TYR A 201 -17.00 27.59 -12.07
CA TYR A 201 -17.57 28.87 -12.49
C TYR A 201 -17.52 29.89 -11.34
N PRO A 202 -17.21 31.17 -11.60
CA PRO A 202 -17.19 32.20 -10.55
C PRO A 202 -18.52 32.32 -9.79
N SER A 203 -19.64 32.00 -10.43
CA SER A 203 -20.98 32.00 -9.81
C SER A 203 -21.24 30.87 -8.82
N GLU A 204 -20.32 29.90 -8.69
CA GLU A 204 -20.46 28.73 -7.81
C GLU A 204 -19.61 28.84 -6.53
N SER A 205 -18.91 29.96 -6.30
CA SER A 205 -17.96 30.10 -5.20
C SER A 205 -18.58 29.81 -3.82
N ASP A 206 -19.84 30.19 -3.65
CA ASP A 206 -20.66 29.93 -2.46
C ASP A 206 -20.98 28.44 -2.28
N LEU A 207 -21.23 27.71 -3.37
CA LEU A 207 -21.46 26.26 -3.35
C LEU A 207 -20.23 25.48 -2.88
N TYR A 208 -19.01 25.93 -3.23
CA TYR A 208 -17.78 25.33 -2.70
C TYR A 208 -17.70 25.51 -1.18
N LEU A 209 -17.99 26.71 -0.67
CA LEU A 209 -18.01 26.96 0.79
C LEU A 209 -19.08 26.11 1.49
N ALA A 210 -20.30 26.05 0.94
CA ALA A 210 -21.39 25.24 1.48
C ALA A 210 -21.00 23.75 1.59
N ARG A 211 -20.24 23.21 0.62
CA ARG A 211 -19.73 21.83 0.66
C ARG A 211 -18.80 21.55 1.85
N ALA A 212 -18.00 22.52 2.30
CA ALA A 212 -17.14 22.32 3.46
C ALA A 212 -17.92 22.35 4.79
N VAL A 213 -18.98 23.14 4.87
CA VAL A 213 -19.74 23.35 6.11
C VAL A 213 -20.79 22.28 6.36
N LEU A 214 -21.41 21.74 5.29
CA LEU A 214 -22.60 20.88 5.40
C LEU A 214 -22.33 19.36 5.32
N GLN A 215 -21.08 18.92 5.14
CA GLN A 215 -20.75 17.50 4.91
C GLN A 215 -20.50 16.67 6.17
#